data_AF-A0A450UHR3-F1
#
_entry.id   AF-A0A450UHR3-F1
#
_cell.length_a   1.000
_cell.length_b   1.000
_cell.length_c   1.000
_cell.angle_alpha   90.00
_cell.angle_beta   90.00
_cell.angle_gamma   90.00
#
_symmetry.space_group_name_H-M   'P 1'
#
loop_
_entity.id
_entity.type
_entity.pdbx_description
1 polymer ?
#
loop_
_entity_poly.entity_id
_entity_poly.type
_entity_poly.pdbx_seq_one_letter_code
_entity_poly.pdbx_strand_id
1 'polypeptide(L)'
;MITTAVDNPAASKFALMQSIQVCRTHREALQDALVDLEGRRIELSDPARLDKADRRLLDQFAYRYTRLQDDMGTRLIPGILRALGEDVAAMPTVDRLNRMEQLGWLESAEEWSELRQIRNEFTHDYPDGIEERLTRLRLAMASGERISQIYEGFMQRLRERGMSD
;
A
#
# COMPACT_ATOMS: atom_id res chain seq x y z
N MET A 1 29.41 -27.96 0.95
CA MET A 1 29.57 -26.59 0.40
C MET A 1 28.19 -26.00 0.26
N ILE A 2 27.77 -25.15 1.20
CA ILE A 2 26.53 -24.39 1.08
C ILE A 2 26.96 -23.11 0.35
N THR A 3 26.60 -23.01 -0.93
CA THR A 3 26.74 -21.78 -1.69
C THR A 3 25.78 -20.76 -1.08
N THR A 4 26.28 -19.91 -0.19
CA THR A 4 25.65 -18.64 0.09
C THR A 4 25.64 -17.88 -1.22
N ALA A 5 24.46 -17.73 -1.82
CA ALA A 5 24.29 -16.84 -2.96
C ALA A 5 24.75 -15.46 -2.48
N VAL A 6 25.90 -15.01 -2.98
CA VAL A 6 26.39 -13.66 -2.74
C VAL A 6 25.35 -12.76 -3.40
N ASP A 7 24.49 -12.17 -2.59
CA ASP A 7 23.47 -11.22 -3.03
C ASP A 7 24.17 -10.13 -3.84
N ASN A 8 23.89 -10.07 -5.14
CA ASN A 8 24.52 -9.11 -6.05
C ASN A 8 24.03 -7.69 -5.67
N PRO A 9 24.89 -6.81 -5.11
CA PRO A 9 24.43 -5.53 -4.57
C PRO A 9 23.84 -4.62 -5.63
N ALA A 10 24.37 -4.66 -6.86
CA ALA A 10 23.86 -3.87 -7.98
C ALA A 10 22.47 -4.35 -8.43
N ALA A 11 22.24 -5.67 -8.46
CA ALA A 11 20.94 -6.24 -8.79
C ALA A 11 19.90 -5.94 -7.71
N SER A 12 20.27 -6.04 -6.43
CA SER A 12 19.40 -5.71 -5.30
C SER A 12 19.00 -4.23 -5.30
N LYS A 13 19.96 -3.33 -5.57
CA LYS A 13 19.69 -1.89 -5.73
C LYS A 13 18.72 -1.62 -6.88
N PHE A 14 18.98 -2.20 -8.05
CA PHE A 14 18.11 -2.04 -9.21
C PHE A 14 16.69 -2.54 -8.94
N ALA A 15 16.54 -3.71 -8.30
CA ALA A 15 15.23 -4.25 -7.93
C ALA A 15 14.49 -3.35 -6.93
N LEU A 16 15.18 -2.74 -5.97
CA LEU A 16 14.60 -1.76 -5.06
C LEU A 16 14.10 -0.53 -5.84
N MET A 17 14.90 0.05 -6.73
CA MET A 17 14.50 1.20 -7.56
C MET A 17 13.28 0.89 -8.42
N GLN A 18 13.22 -0.30 -9.02
CA GLN A 18 12.03 -0.73 -9.77
C GLN A 18 10.79 -0.82 -8.87
N SER A 19 10.93 -1.39 -7.67
CA SER A 19 9.80 -1.48 -6.72
C SER A 19 9.30 -0.10 -6.28
N ILE A 20 10.21 0.86 -6.07
CA ILE A 20 9.88 2.26 -5.77
C ILE A 20 9.07 2.86 -6.91
N GLN A 21 9.52 2.69 -8.16
CA GLN A 21 8.84 3.26 -9.31
C GLN A 21 7.43 2.68 -9.49
N VAL A 22 7.28 1.36 -9.35
CA VAL A 22 5.98 0.68 -9.44
C VAL A 22 5.03 1.18 -8.33
N CYS A 23 5.49 1.23 -7.09
CA CYS A 23 4.69 1.72 -5.96
C CYS A 23 4.31 3.18 -6.16
N ARG A 24 5.23 4.03 -6.64
CA ARG A 24 4.96 5.44 -6.95
C ARG A 24 3.79 5.60 -7.92
N THR A 25 3.80 4.88 -9.03
CA THR A 25 2.73 4.94 -10.03
C THR A 25 1.38 4.48 -9.46
N HIS A 26 1.37 3.46 -8.60
CA HIS A 26 0.14 3.04 -7.94
C HIS A 26 -0.37 4.06 -6.93
N ARG A 27 0.53 4.69 -6.17
CA ARG A 27 0.20 5.74 -5.20
C ARG A 27 -0.33 7.00 -5.87
N GLU A 28 0.31 7.49 -6.92
CA GLU A 28 -0.16 8.67 -7.65
C GLU A 28 -1.58 8.47 -8.16
N ALA A 29 -1.85 7.34 -8.84
CA ALA A 29 -3.18 7.02 -9.31
C ALA A 29 -4.19 6.73 -8.17
N LEU A 30 -3.75 6.26 -7.01
CA LEU A 30 -4.60 6.11 -5.82
C LEU A 30 -5.00 7.48 -5.27
N GLN A 31 -4.05 8.42 -5.19
CA GLN A 31 -4.30 9.78 -4.74
C GLN A 31 -5.26 10.53 -5.68
N ASP A 32 -5.08 10.41 -6.99
CA ASP A 32 -6.00 10.99 -7.96
C ASP A 32 -7.43 10.46 -7.74
N ALA A 33 -7.58 9.14 -7.57
CA ALA A 33 -8.87 8.53 -7.31
C ALA A 33 -9.50 8.99 -5.98
N LEU A 34 -8.68 9.17 -4.93
CA LEU A 34 -9.14 9.69 -3.63
C LEU A 34 -9.66 11.13 -3.73
N VAL A 35 -8.92 12.00 -4.44
CA VAL A 35 -9.33 13.38 -4.71
C VAL A 35 -10.64 13.43 -5.50
N ASP A 36 -10.75 12.61 -6.55
CA ASP A 36 -11.97 12.53 -7.36
C ASP A 36 -13.18 12.01 -6.53
N LEU A 37 -12.97 11.00 -5.69
CA LEU A 37 -14.02 10.46 -4.80
C LEU A 37 -14.46 11.49 -3.76
N GLU A 38 -13.53 12.27 -3.20
CA GLU A 38 -13.86 13.35 -2.27
C GLU A 38 -14.68 14.45 -2.95
N GLY A 39 -14.35 14.81 -4.19
CA GLY A 39 -15.15 15.74 -5.01
C GLY A 39 -16.56 15.23 -5.28
N ARG A 40 -16.73 13.92 -5.48
CA ARG A 40 -18.04 13.27 -5.71
C ARG A 40 -18.84 12.97 -4.45
N ARG A 41 -18.29 13.19 -3.24
CA ARG A 41 -18.88 12.79 -1.94
C ARG A 41 -20.34 13.22 -1.72
N ILE A 42 -20.80 14.30 -2.36
CA ILE A 42 -22.20 14.73 -2.36
C ILE A 42 -23.10 13.76 -3.16
N GLU A 43 -22.61 13.23 -4.28
CA GLU A 43 -23.34 12.35 -5.20
C GLU A 43 -23.32 10.88 -4.76
N LEU A 44 -22.19 10.40 -4.22
CA LEU A 44 -21.99 9.00 -3.80
C LEU A 44 -22.74 8.62 -2.51
N SER A 45 -23.39 9.57 -1.84
CA SER A 45 -24.14 9.32 -0.60
C SER A 45 -25.42 8.48 -0.81
N ASP A 46 -25.87 8.31 -2.07
CA ASP A 46 -26.98 7.43 -2.45
C ASP A 46 -26.49 6.33 -3.42
N PRO A 47 -26.29 5.09 -2.95
CA PRO A 47 -25.87 3.96 -3.77
C PRO A 47 -26.78 3.67 -4.98
N ALA A 48 -28.07 4.05 -4.90
CA ALA A 48 -29.00 3.89 -6.02
C ALA A 48 -28.72 4.87 -7.17
N ARG A 49 -27.87 5.89 -6.94
CA ARG A 49 -27.49 6.91 -7.91
C ARG A 49 -26.10 6.73 -8.50
N LEU A 50 -25.35 5.69 -8.10
CA LEU A 50 -24.04 5.40 -8.65
C LEU A 50 -24.12 5.17 -10.14
N ASP A 51 -23.60 6.13 -10.90
CA ASP A 51 -23.53 6.03 -12.34
C ASP A 51 -22.35 5.15 -12.78
N LYS A 52 -22.16 5.04 -14.09
CA LYS A 52 -21.06 4.24 -14.64
C LYS A 52 -19.68 4.81 -14.31
N ALA A 53 -19.56 6.14 -14.19
CA ALA A 53 -18.32 6.81 -13.85
C ALA A 53 -17.98 6.60 -12.37
N ASP A 54 -18.97 6.68 -11.48
CA ASP A 54 -18.81 6.39 -10.04
C ASP A 54 -18.27 4.99 -9.81
N ARG A 55 -18.90 3.98 -10.43
CA ARG A 55 -18.47 2.58 -10.28
C ARG A 55 -17.04 2.37 -10.77
N ARG A 56 -16.69 2.94 -11.92
CA ARG A 56 -15.32 2.88 -12.47
C ARG A 56 -14.30 3.56 -11.56
N LEU A 57 -14.68 4.66 -10.92
CA LEU A 57 -13.82 5.36 -10.00
C LEU A 57 -13.59 4.53 -8.71
N LEU A 58 -14.65 3.92 -8.17
CA LEU A 58 -14.56 3.00 -7.03
C LEU A 58 -13.68 1.78 -7.37
N ASP A 59 -13.84 1.19 -8.55
CA ASP A 59 -13.01 0.08 -9.04
C ASP A 59 -11.53 0.50 -9.16
N GLN A 60 -11.27 1.69 -9.70
CA GLN A 60 -9.93 2.23 -9.83
C GLN A 60 -9.30 2.44 -8.46
N PHE A 61 -10.02 3.06 -7.52
CA PHE A 61 -9.59 3.24 -6.14
C PHE A 61 -9.24 1.89 -5.48
N ALA A 62 -10.15 0.91 -5.52
CA ALA A 62 -9.95 -0.43 -4.96
C ALA A 62 -8.70 -1.12 -5.55
N TYR A 63 -8.57 -1.05 -6.88
CA TYR A 63 -7.46 -1.65 -7.59
C TYR A 63 -6.12 -1.00 -7.22
N ARG A 64 -6.05 0.35 -7.24
CA ARG A 64 -4.80 1.06 -6.94
C ARG A 64 -4.36 0.90 -5.49
N TYR A 65 -5.31 0.88 -4.55
CA TYR A 65 -5.03 0.56 -3.17
C TYR A 65 -4.44 -0.86 -3.05
N THR A 66 -5.13 -1.86 -3.62
CA THR A 66 -4.66 -3.25 -3.57
C THR A 66 -3.24 -3.38 -4.12
N ARG A 67 -2.99 -2.82 -5.30
CA ARG A 67 -1.67 -2.88 -5.94
C ARG A 67 -0.59 -2.18 -5.13
N LEU A 68 -0.86 -0.99 -4.58
CA LEU A 68 0.09 -0.27 -3.75
C LEU A 68 0.49 -1.10 -2.52
N GLN A 69 -0.48 -1.57 -1.74
CA GLN A 69 -0.18 -2.34 -0.53
C GLN A 69 0.53 -3.67 -0.84
N ASP A 70 0.10 -4.38 -1.88
CA ASP A 70 0.69 -5.67 -2.25
C ASP A 70 2.11 -5.51 -2.81
N ASP A 71 2.36 -4.56 -3.72
CA ASP A 71 3.69 -4.31 -4.27
C ASP A 71 4.65 -3.77 -3.20
N MET A 72 4.14 -2.97 -2.26
CA MET A 72 4.95 -2.57 -1.10
C MET A 72 5.33 -3.76 -0.22
N GLY A 73 4.36 -4.58 0.18
CA GLY A 73 4.61 -5.72 1.07
C GLY A 73 5.49 -6.81 0.45
N THR A 74 5.33 -7.06 -0.85
CA THR A 74 6.02 -8.16 -1.53
C THR A 74 7.36 -7.77 -2.15
N ARG A 75 7.57 -6.49 -2.47
CA ARG A 75 8.79 -6.04 -3.18
C ARG A 75 9.50 -4.92 -2.44
N LEU A 76 8.81 -3.83 -2.10
CA LEU A 76 9.45 -2.64 -1.51
C LEU A 76 10.02 -2.94 -0.12
N ILE A 77 9.21 -3.46 0.80
CA ILE A 77 9.63 -3.78 2.16
C ILE A 77 10.81 -4.75 2.17
N PRO A 78 10.77 -5.89 1.43
CA PRO A 78 11.94 -6.75 1.28
C PRO A 78 13.17 -6.07 0.68
N GLY A 79 12.97 -5.15 -0.26
CA GLY A 79 14.05 -4.37 -0.87
C GLY A 79 14.71 -3.42 0.12
N ILE A 80 13.91 -2.72 0.94
CA ILE A 80 14.38 -1.84 2.01
C ILE A 80 15.18 -2.65 3.02
N LEU A 81 14.61 -3.75 3.54
CA LEU A 81 15.28 -4.60 4.53
C LEU A 81 16.61 -5.16 4.01
N ARG A 82 16.66 -5.64 2.76
CA ARG A 82 17.94 -6.07 2.13
C ARG A 82 18.95 -4.93 2.04
N ALA A 83 18.49 -3.73 1.68
CA ALA A 83 19.37 -2.57 1.60
C ALA A 83 19.87 -2.09 2.98
N LEU A 84 19.18 -2.47 4.06
CA LEU A 84 19.62 -2.31 5.45
C LEU A 84 20.54 -3.44 5.93
N GLY A 85 20.78 -4.46 5.11
CA GLY A 85 21.62 -5.61 5.43
C GLY A 85 20.91 -6.77 6.13
N GLU A 86 19.58 -6.79 6.14
CA GLU A 86 18.79 -7.88 6.72
C GLU A 86 18.72 -9.09 5.76
N ASP A 87 18.76 -10.30 6.31
CA ASP A 87 18.49 -11.54 5.55
C ASP A 87 16.97 -11.77 5.45
N VAL A 88 16.40 -11.34 4.32
CA VAL A 88 14.94 -11.36 4.11
C VAL A 88 14.44 -12.68 3.54
N ALA A 89 15.31 -13.52 2.96
CA ALA A 89 14.89 -14.71 2.22
C ALA A 89 14.16 -15.72 3.11
N ALA A 90 14.58 -15.82 4.37
CA ALA A 90 13.98 -16.70 5.38
C ALA A 90 12.77 -16.08 6.10
N MET A 91 12.53 -14.76 5.98
CA MET A 91 11.49 -14.08 6.76
C MET A 91 10.10 -14.21 6.11
N PRO A 92 9.08 -14.73 6.82
CA PRO A 92 7.67 -14.55 6.51
C PRO A 92 7.25 -13.07 6.43
N THR A 93 6.13 -12.77 5.79
CA THR A 93 5.63 -11.39 5.66
C THR A 93 5.41 -10.69 7.01
N VAL A 94 4.81 -11.39 7.98
CA VAL A 94 4.61 -10.85 9.33
C VAL A 94 5.93 -10.46 9.98
N ASP A 95 6.96 -11.30 9.86
CA ASP A 95 8.26 -11.03 10.47
C ASP A 95 8.96 -9.83 9.81
N ARG A 96 8.76 -9.64 8.50
CA ARG A 96 9.26 -8.43 7.80
C ARG A 96 8.57 -7.16 8.31
N LEU A 97 7.26 -7.20 8.54
CA LEU A 97 6.51 -6.06 9.08
C LEU A 97 6.97 -5.73 10.51
N ASN A 98 7.07 -6.75 11.36
CA ASN A 98 7.60 -6.61 12.72
C ASN A 98 9.03 -6.05 12.70
N ARG A 99 9.85 -6.48 11.74
CA ARG A 99 11.22 -5.95 11.59
C ARG A 99 11.23 -4.50 11.15
N MET A 100 10.36 -4.11 10.22
CA MET A 100 10.20 -2.71 9.82
C MET A 100 9.77 -1.84 11.01
N GLU A 101 8.88 -2.34 11.87
CA GLU A 101 8.47 -1.66 13.10
C GLU A 101 9.63 -1.52 14.10
N GLN A 102 10.36 -2.60 14.39
CA GLN A 102 11.52 -2.57 15.28
C GLN A 102 12.62 -1.61 14.80
N LEU A 103 12.83 -1.50 13.49
CA LEU A 103 13.77 -0.56 12.88
C LEU A 103 13.21 0.86 12.78
N GLY A 104 11.97 1.07 13.23
CA GLY A 104 11.24 2.33 13.25
C GLY A 104 10.77 2.80 11.88
N TRP A 105 10.86 1.98 10.83
CA TRP A 105 10.41 2.35 9.47
C TRP A 105 8.90 2.34 9.33
N LEU A 106 8.23 1.42 10.03
CA LEU A 106 6.78 1.34 10.15
C LEU A 106 6.39 1.70 11.58
N GLU A 107 5.28 2.39 11.77
CA GLU A 107 4.80 2.74 13.12
C GLU A 107 4.18 1.54 13.83
N SER A 108 3.44 0.70 13.10
CA SER A 108 2.81 -0.51 13.61
C SER A 108 2.65 -1.57 12.52
N ALA A 109 3.15 -2.78 12.76
CA ALA A 109 2.92 -3.94 11.91
C ALA A 109 1.47 -4.43 11.97
N GLU A 110 0.79 -4.20 13.09
CA GLU A 110 -0.63 -4.49 13.28
C GLU A 110 -1.49 -3.58 12.40
N GLU A 111 -1.23 -2.27 12.41
CA GLU A 111 -1.94 -1.30 11.56
C GLU A 111 -1.88 -1.71 10.08
N TRP A 112 -0.72 -2.16 9.60
CA TRP A 112 -0.59 -2.65 8.22
C TRP A 112 -1.62 -3.75 7.88
N SER A 113 -1.86 -4.66 8.83
CA SER A 113 -2.81 -5.76 8.68
C SER A 113 -4.25 -5.27 8.75
N GLU A 114 -4.55 -4.32 9.63
CA GLU A 114 -5.86 -3.67 9.73
C GLU A 114 -6.23 -2.94 8.43
N LEU A 115 -5.29 -2.17 7.87
CA LEU A 115 -5.46 -1.48 6.58
C LEU A 115 -5.82 -2.48 5.47
N ARG A 116 -5.18 -3.67 5.47
CA ARG A 116 -5.51 -4.73 4.51
C ARG A 116 -6.92 -5.29 4.73
N GLN A 117 -7.34 -5.45 5.99
CA GLN A 117 -8.68 -5.92 6.32
C GLN A 117 -9.74 -4.92 5.84
N ILE A 118 -9.59 -3.62 6.16
CA ILE A 118 -10.51 -2.56 5.73
C ILE A 118 -10.65 -2.54 4.21
N ARG A 119 -9.54 -2.62 3.49
CA ARG A 119 -9.54 -2.72 2.02
C ARG A 119 -10.34 -3.93 1.53
N ASN A 120 -10.10 -5.11 2.11
CA ASN A 120 -10.79 -6.32 1.70
C ASN A 120 -12.30 -6.23 1.99
N GLU A 121 -12.69 -5.71 3.14
CA GLU A 121 -14.11 -5.52 3.49
C GLU A 121 -14.82 -4.56 2.52
N PHE A 122 -14.12 -3.53 2.05
CA PHE A 122 -14.64 -2.62 1.04
C PHE A 122 -14.88 -3.30 -0.33
N THR A 123 -14.01 -4.22 -0.74
CA THR A 123 -14.16 -4.90 -2.03
C THR A 123 -15.13 -6.09 -2.02
N HIS A 124 -15.77 -6.38 -0.87
CA HIS A 124 -16.79 -7.43 -0.79
C HIS A 124 -18.19 -6.89 -1.12
N ASP A 125 -18.90 -7.61 -1.99
CA ASP A 125 -20.30 -7.35 -2.36
C ASP A 125 -21.26 -7.94 -1.31
N TYR A 126 -21.27 -7.37 -0.10
CA TYR A 126 -22.26 -7.72 0.92
C TYR A 126 -23.62 -7.05 0.63
N PRO A 127 -24.74 -7.70 0.99
CA PRO A 127 -26.08 -7.14 0.83
C PRO A 127 -26.40 -6.14 1.95
N ASP A 128 -25.64 -5.05 2.04
CA ASP A 128 -25.73 -4.12 3.18
C ASP A 128 -26.81 -3.05 3.03
N GLY A 129 -27.03 -2.31 4.11
CA GLY A 129 -27.71 -1.02 4.08
C GLY A 129 -26.90 0.08 3.37
N ILE A 130 -27.57 1.18 3.03
CA ILE A 130 -26.92 2.35 2.43
C ILE A 130 -25.87 2.97 3.38
N GLU A 131 -26.22 3.11 4.66
CA GLU A 131 -25.34 3.70 5.68
C GLU A 131 -24.07 2.86 5.92
N GLU A 132 -24.20 1.54 5.91
CA GLU A 132 -23.09 0.60 6.06
C GLU A 132 -22.12 0.69 4.87
N ARG A 133 -22.65 0.73 3.62
CA ARG A 133 -21.83 0.94 2.41
C ARG A 133 -21.07 2.25 2.48
N LEU A 134 -21.73 3.34 2.86
CA LEU A 134 -21.10 4.66 2.97
C LEU A 134 -20.02 4.69 4.06
N THR A 135 -20.27 4.02 5.19
CA THR A 135 -19.30 3.91 6.29
C THR A 135 -18.07 3.14 5.83
N ARG A 136 -18.24 1.99 5.16
CA ARG A 136 -17.12 1.23 4.62
C ARG A 136 -16.34 1.98 3.55
N LEU A 137 -17.00 2.71 2.65
CA LEU A 137 -16.31 3.54 1.66
C LEU A 137 -15.44 4.61 2.34
N ARG A 138 -15.98 5.31 3.35
CA ARG A 138 -15.22 6.33 4.09
C ARG A 138 -14.02 5.74 4.83
N LEU A 139 -14.21 4.60 5.50
CA LEU A 139 -13.13 3.87 6.15
C LEU A 139 -12.06 3.44 5.14
N ALA A 140 -12.47 2.90 3.99
CA ALA A 140 -11.56 2.52 2.93
C ALA A 140 -10.78 3.71 2.37
N MET A 141 -11.43 4.85 2.12
CA MET A 141 -10.76 6.07 1.65
C MET A 141 -9.71 6.56 2.66
N ALA A 142 -10.05 6.63 3.95
CA ALA A 142 -9.11 7.00 5.00
C ALA A 142 -7.93 6.00 5.09
N SER A 143 -8.22 4.70 4.96
CA SER A 143 -7.23 3.63 4.91
C SER A 143 -6.31 3.74 3.67
N GLY A 144 -6.86 4.16 2.53
CA GLY A 144 -6.16 4.45 1.28
C GLY A 144 -5.22 5.67 1.38
N GLU A 145 -5.63 6.71 2.09
CA GLU A 145 -4.76 7.83 2.44
C GLU A 145 -3.62 7.37 3.36
N ARG A 146 -3.95 6.61 4.41
CA ARG A 146 -2.96 6.13 5.38
C ARG A 146 -1.89 5.26 4.74
N ILE A 147 -2.24 4.33 3.86
CA ILE A 147 -1.25 3.51 3.15
C ILE A 147 -0.35 4.35 2.23
N SER A 148 -0.88 5.45 1.66
CA SER A 148 -0.11 6.40 0.85
C SER A 148 0.89 7.19 1.70
N GLN A 149 0.52 7.54 2.93
CA GLN A 149 1.41 8.19 3.90
C GLN A 149 2.53 7.25 4.36
N ILE A 150 2.23 5.97 4.61
CA ILE A 150 3.25 4.97 4.95
C ILE A 150 4.30 4.86 3.84
N TYR A 151 3.85 4.80 2.57
CA TYR A 151 4.78 4.83 1.43
C TYR A 151 5.68 6.07 1.46
N GLU A 152 5.11 7.27 1.66
CA GLU A 152 5.90 8.50 1.65
C GLU A 152 6.90 8.54 2.82
N GLY A 153 6.52 8.01 3.98
CA GLY A 153 7.42 7.82 5.12
C GLY A 153 8.62 6.92 4.77
N PHE A 154 8.40 5.82 4.04
CA PHE A 154 9.51 5.00 3.53
C PHE A 154 10.39 5.79 2.56
N MET A 155 9.81 6.56 1.65
CA MET A 155 10.57 7.33 0.66
C MET A 155 11.41 8.42 1.33
N GLN A 156 10.86 9.11 2.31
CA GLN A 156 11.58 10.11 3.10
C GLN A 156 12.81 9.50 3.77
N ARG A 157 12.66 8.36 4.44
CA ARG A 157 13.77 7.68 5.11
C ARG A 157 14.83 7.16 4.14
N LEU A 158 14.43 6.68 2.96
CA LEU A 158 15.39 6.30 1.91
C LEU A 158 16.21 7.51 1.43
N ARG A 159 15.58 8.67 1.22
CA ARG A 159 16.27 9.91 0.84
C ARG A 159 17.24 10.36 1.93
N GLU A 160 16.81 10.39 3.19
CA GLU A 160 17.64 10.78 4.34
C GLU A 160 18.88 9.89 4.49
N ARG A 161 18.81 8.64 4.05
CA ARG A 161 19.92 7.67 4.09
C ARG A 161 20.74 7.60 2.80
N GLY A 162 20.42 8.40 1.78
CA GLY A 162 21.11 8.35 0.47
C GLY A 162 20.89 7.04 -0.30
N MET A 163 19.76 6.38 -0.07
CA MET A 163 19.40 5.07 -0.65
C MET A 163 18.37 5.20 -1.78
N SER A 164 18.03 6.43 -2.19
CA SER A 164 17.02 6.73 -3.22
C SER A 164 17.56 6.89 -4.64
N ASP A 165 18.89 6.94 -4.81
CA ASP A 165 19.58 7.36 -6.04
C ASP A 165 20.38 6.20 -6.67
#